data_AF-A0A2H1H083-F1
#
_entry.id   AF-A0A2H1H083-F1
#
_cell.length_a   1.000
_cell.length_b   1.000
_cell.length_c   1.000
_cell.angle_alpha   90.00
_cell.angle_beta   90.00
_cell.angle_gamma   90.00
#
_symmetry.space_group_name_H-M   'P 1'
#
loop_
_entity.id
_entity.type
_entity.pdbx_description
1 polymer ?
#
loop_
_entity_poly.entity_id
_entity_poly.type
_entity_poly.pdbx_seq_one_letter_code
_entity_poly.pdbx_strand_id
1 'polypeptide(L)'
;MTIQFLTDATTRLSLDQRYADLELHCGGQTFKVHRAVVCSASAVMATECDGGDKHDGITVVSLDHISAKSMNSMLQFMYHGTYSLDEAVTISTARQSEVSANKPWTASEKIEEGSSKDILLAHAQVGNLAASYQLPELEILAQERFGAARRKGIVLDPEDMIELASEVYTQALSGTDGLRAVILEMILEHADKYLNDCGFIDCIMKDEGLQDLAMDILASVAIRHTEQSGEVQACQHEILALKKAADVARTATSSVDSELQKKEKVHDTTMKQLESDIKRLESEMAAKEKASNALLKEETTTIKREYEERIMRIKQQSKDQDRLRCDQITDAAKKLTQANGSLASTKTELKALRTAHAVSEAKVSDLQEQVRNGEESLSEAMRRDSRNKAMVQEALTRMKERDKAEDRKSREEIANVYSSLAKANADLAIAHAQIDTLKSAQAAAKLQAMTSEQTIYQLRQQATNWNQALAVVAAPPNLDLWRARVSELEDEVALQKAVVNQIIDINAIRRCRNRQQCRSHDFYYNLERDPEAPNGYQARCVYCRTRHWAKNNVIL
;
A
#
# COMPACT_ATOMS: atom_id res chain seq x y z
N MET A 1 -31.65 -76.90 -42.90
CA MET A 1 -32.82 -76.20 -43.46
C MET A 1 -33.30 -75.23 -42.41
N THR A 2 -33.23 -73.93 -42.68
CA THR A 2 -33.74 -72.90 -41.75
C THR A 2 -35.26 -72.90 -41.80
N ILE A 3 -35.91 -72.58 -40.67
CA ILE A 3 -37.38 -72.43 -40.54
C ILE A 3 -37.94 -71.53 -41.66
N GLN A 4 -37.18 -70.49 -42.04
CA GLN A 4 -37.51 -69.60 -43.15
C GLN A 4 -37.73 -70.30 -44.50
N PHE A 5 -36.95 -71.33 -44.84
CA PHE A 5 -37.11 -72.02 -46.12
C PHE A 5 -38.44 -72.78 -46.20
N LEU A 6 -38.91 -73.32 -45.08
CA LEU A 6 -40.21 -73.99 -44.99
C LEU A 6 -41.35 -72.97 -45.06
N THR A 7 -41.23 -71.84 -44.36
CA THR A 7 -42.21 -70.74 -44.43
C THR A 7 -42.33 -70.16 -45.85
N ASP A 8 -41.21 -69.99 -46.56
CA ASP A 8 -41.22 -69.52 -47.95
C ASP A 8 -41.89 -70.56 -48.89
N ALA A 9 -41.68 -71.86 -48.60
CA ALA A 9 -42.30 -72.94 -49.37
C ALA A 9 -43.81 -73.03 -49.16
N THR A 10 -44.29 -72.93 -47.92
CA THR A 10 -45.73 -72.89 -47.61
C THR A 10 -46.38 -71.63 -48.16
N THR A 11 -45.71 -70.47 -48.08
CA THR A 11 -46.20 -69.22 -48.67
C THR A 11 -46.44 -69.35 -50.18
N ARG A 12 -45.54 -70.00 -50.93
CA ARG A 12 -45.77 -70.24 -52.37
C ARG A 12 -47.00 -71.11 -52.64
N LEU A 13 -47.20 -72.17 -51.84
CA LEU A 13 -48.37 -73.05 -51.97
C LEU A 13 -49.68 -72.27 -51.75
N SER A 14 -49.68 -71.29 -50.86
CA SER A 14 -50.88 -70.44 -50.65
C SER A 14 -51.24 -69.55 -51.85
N LEU A 15 -50.28 -69.24 -52.73
CA LEU A 15 -50.48 -68.32 -53.85
C LEU A 15 -50.85 -69.03 -55.16
N ASP A 16 -50.22 -70.15 -55.48
CA ASP A 16 -50.33 -70.77 -56.82
C ASP A 16 -51.43 -71.85 -56.96
N GLN A 17 -52.11 -72.20 -55.87
CA GLN A 17 -53.15 -73.25 -55.79
C GLN A 17 -52.71 -74.64 -56.29
N ARG A 18 -51.41 -74.86 -56.55
CA ARG A 18 -50.93 -76.13 -57.09
C ARG A 18 -50.93 -77.16 -55.98
N TYR A 19 -51.50 -78.34 -56.27
CA TYR A 19 -51.64 -79.45 -55.31
C TYR A 19 -52.65 -79.20 -54.18
N ALA A 20 -53.52 -78.18 -54.31
CA ALA A 20 -54.64 -78.00 -53.39
C ALA A 20 -55.60 -79.21 -53.48
N ASP A 21 -55.84 -79.84 -52.33
CA ASP A 21 -56.65 -81.04 -52.14
C ASP A 21 -57.82 -80.81 -51.16
N LEU A 22 -58.04 -79.56 -50.76
CA LEU A 22 -59.12 -79.12 -49.87
C LEU A 22 -59.77 -77.82 -50.34
N GLU A 23 -61.10 -77.78 -50.32
CA GLU A 23 -61.92 -76.59 -50.54
C GLU A 23 -62.71 -76.25 -49.28
N LEU A 24 -62.50 -75.05 -48.74
CA LEU A 24 -63.25 -74.51 -47.61
C LEU A 24 -64.25 -73.48 -48.11
N HIS A 25 -65.53 -73.70 -47.83
CA HIS A 25 -66.62 -72.79 -48.18
C HIS A 25 -67.05 -72.00 -46.94
N CYS A 26 -66.76 -70.70 -46.90
CA CYS A 26 -67.04 -69.85 -45.74
C CYS A 26 -67.62 -68.51 -46.21
N GLY A 27 -68.78 -68.11 -45.69
CA GLY A 27 -69.35 -66.78 -45.98
C GLY A 27 -69.49 -66.45 -47.47
N GLY A 28 -69.80 -67.44 -48.32
CA GLY A 28 -69.93 -67.27 -49.77
C GLY A 28 -68.61 -67.21 -50.55
N GLN A 29 -67.46 -67.39 -49.89
CA GLN A 29 -66.14 -67.52 -50.53
C GLN A 29 -65.64 -68.97 -50.47
N THR A 30 -64.92 -69.38 -51.52
CA THR A 30 -64.27 -70.71 -51.61
C THR A 30 -62.75 -70.54 -51.56
N PHE A 31 -62.12 -71.14 -50.55
CA PHE A 31 -60.68 -71.16 -50.38
C PHE A 31 -60.13 -72.52 -50.82
N LYS A 32 -59.23 -72.53 -51.82
CA LYS A 32 -58.52 -73.75 -52.24
C LYS A 32 -57.21 -73.85 -51.48
N VAL A 33 -57.10 -74.85 -50.61
CA VAL A 33 -56.01 -75.00 -49.64
C VAL A 33 -55.50 -76.43 -49.60
N HIS A 34 -54.48 -76.68 -48.77
CA HIS A 34 -53.78 -77.95 -48.70
C HIS A 34 -54.06 -78.61 -47.35
N ARG A 35 -54.59 -79.83 -47.36
CA ARG A 35 -54.89 -80.61 -46.15
C ARG A 35 -53.66 -80.78 -45.27
N ALA A 36 -52.50 -81.05 -45.90
CA ALA A 36 -51.24 -81.22 -45.19
C ALA A 36 -50.82 -79.98 -44.38
N VAL A 37 -51.25 -78.78 -44.76
CA VAL A 37 -50.96 -77.54 -44.00
C VAL A 37 -52.06 -77.32 -42.95
N VAL A 38 -53.32 -77.32 -43.38
CA VAL A 38 -54.46 -76.96 -42.53
C VAL A 38 -54.71 -77.98 -41.41
N CYS A 39 -54.68 -79.29 -41.72
CA CYS A 39 -54.91 -80.35 -40.74
C CYS A 39 -53.71 -80.54 -39.79
N SER A 40 -52.50 -80.17 -40.20
CA SER A 40 -51.33 -80.18 -39.31
C SER A 40 -51.31 -78.98 -38.36
N ALA A 41 -51.93 -77.85 -38.74
CA ALA A 41 -52.01 -76.66 -37.92
C ALA A 41 -53.13 -76.73 -36.87
N SER A 42 -54.30 -77.31 -37.20
CA SER A 42 -55.43 -77.40 -36.26
C SER A 42 -56.02 -78.82 -36.23
N ALA A 43 -56.08 -79.40 -35.02
CA ALA A 43 -56.71 -80.69 -34.78
C ALA A 43 -58.23 -80.64 -35.03
N VAL A 44 -58.86 -79.50 -34.77
CA VAL A 44 -60.27 -79.26 -35.08
C VAL A 44 -60.47 -79.30 -36.60
N MET A 45 -59.64 -78.58 -37.37
CA MET A 45 -59.70 -78.65 -38.83
C MET A 45 -59.39 -80.03 -39.41
N ALA A 46 -58.49 -80.80 -38.79
CA ALA A 46 -58.24 -82.19 -39.20
C ALA A 46 -59.52 -83.03 -39.08
N THR A 47 -60.26 -82.86 -37.98
CA THR A 47 -61.54 -83.55 -37.73
C THR A 47 -62.60 -83.13 -38.73
N GLU A 48 -62.72 -81.81 -39.00
CA GLU A 48 -63.65 -81.28 -40.02
C GLU A 48 -63.32 -81.83 -41.43
N CYS A 49 -62.03 -81.92 -41.77
CA CYS A 49 -61.60 -82.46 -43.06
C CYS A 49 -61.81 -83.96 -43.20
N ASP A 50 -61.77 -84.72 -42.10
CA ASP A 50 -62.06 -86.15 -42.10
C ASP A 50 -63.55 -86.44 -42.33
N GLY A 51 -64.42 -85.53 -41.87
CA GLY A 51 -65.86 -85.56 -42.10
C GLY A 51 -66.33 -84.94 -43.42
N GLY A 52 -65.47 -84.25 -44.16
CA GLY A 52 -65.82 -83.50 -45.37
C GLY A 52 -66.16 -84.36 -46.60
N ASP A 53 -66.89 -83.77 -47.54
CA ASP A 53 -67.35 -84.43 -48.76
C ASP A 53 -66.22 -84.58 -49.78
N LYS A 54 -66.01 -85.79 -50.31
CA LYS A 54 -64.90 -86.08 -51.23
C LYS A 54 -65.38 -86.14 -52.69
N HIS A 55 -64.86 -85.26 -53.53
CA HIS A 55 -65.19 -85.16 -54.95
C HIS A 55 -63.92 -85.08 -55.80
N ASP A 56 -63.72 -86.04 -56.71
CA ASP A 56 -62.59 -86.06 -57.67
C ASP A 56 -61.20 -85.83 -57.02
N GLY A 57 -60.99 -86.39 -55.83
CA GLY A 57 -59.73 -86.25 -55.07
C GLY A 57 -59.62 -85.00 -54.21
N ILE A 58 -60.64 -84.13 -54.18
CA ILE A 58 -60.72 -82.90 -53.37
C ILE A 58 -61.71 -83.11 -52.21
N THR A 59 -61.33 -82.74 -50.99
CA THR A 59 -62.24 -82.67 -49.84
C THR A 59 -62.91 -81.30 -49.81
N VAL A 60 -64.23 -81.24 -49.63
CA VAL A 60 -65.01 -80.00 -49.51
C VAL A 60 -65.59 -79.91 -48.09
N VAL A 61 -65.35 -78.79 -47.40
CA VAL A 61 -65.87 -78.51 -46.05
C VAL A 61 -66.62 -77.18 -46.07
N SER A 62 -67.85 -77.17 -45.57
CA SER A 62 -68.69 -75.96 -45.49
C SER A 62 -68.74 -75.44 -44.06
N LEU A 63 -68.28 -74.20 -43.85
CA LEU A 63 -68.15 -73.52 -42.56
C LEU A 63 -68.90 -72.18 -42.60
N ASP A 64 -70.21 -72.24 -42.82
CA ASP A 64 -71.05 -71.05 -43.02
C ASP A 64 -71.19 -70.17 -41.76
N HIS A 65 -70.84 -70.70 -40.59
CA HIS A 65 -70.85 -69.97 -39.32
C HIS A 65 -69.62 -69.05 -39.16
N ILE A 66 -68.63 -69.12 -40.05
CA ILE A 66 -67.40 -68.33 -39.97
C ILE A 66 -67.37 -67.29 -41.09
N SER A 67 -67.05 -66.05 -40.73
CA SER A 67 -66.87 -64.99 -41.71
C SER A 67 -65.68 -65.32 -42.63
N ALA A 68 -65.81 -65.01 -43.91
CA ALA A 68 -64.73 -65.22 -44.87
C ALA A 68 -63.44 -64.46 -44.48
N LYS A 69 -63.59 -63.29 -43.84
CA LYS A 69 -62.45 -62.48 -43.36
C LYS A 69 -61.70 -63.17 -42.22
N SER A 70 -62.41 -63.68 -41.22
CA SER A 70 -61.81 -64.39 -40.09
C SER A 70 -61.15 -65.70 -40.54
N MET A 71 -61.79 -66.43 -41.47
CA MET A 71 -61.22 -67.62 -42.10
C MET A 71 -59.93 -67.29 -42.87
N ASN A 72 -59.92 -66.22 -43.66
CA ASN A 72 -58.73 -65.79 -44.39
C ASN A 72 -57.58 -65.45 -43.43
N SER A 73 -57.83 -64.72 -42.34
CA SER A 73 -56.82 -64.43 -41.31
C SER A 73 -56.26 -65.70 -40.65
N MET A 74 -57.14 -66.66 -40.32
CA MET A 74 -56.71 -67.95 -39.75
C MET A 74 -55.84 -68.74 -40.74
N LEU A 75 -56.24 -68.79 -42.01
CA LEU A 75 -55.47 -69.47 -43.05
C LEU A 75 -54.14 -68.76 -43.33
N GLN A 76 -54.09 -67.43 -43.36
CA GLN A 76 -52.83 -66.68 -43.48
C GLN A 76 -51.87 -67.07 -42.37
N PHE A 77 -52.36 -67.17 -41.14
CA PHE A 77 -51.55 -67.63 -40.02
C PHE A 77 -51.02 -69.06 -40.23
N MET A 78 -51.85 -70.00 -40.67
CA MET A 78 -51.42 -71.38 -40.92
C MET A 78 -50.33 -71.49 -41.99
N TYR A 79 -50.34 -70.61 -43.00
CA TYR A 79 -49.37 -70.65 -44.10
C TYR A 79 -48.13 -69.79 -43.86
N HIS A 80 -48.29 -68.63 -43.22
CA HIS A 80 -47.29 -67.56 -43.12
C HIS A 80 -46.80 -67.32 -41.69
N GLY A 81 -47.48 -67.87 -40.68
CA GLY A 81 -47.20 -67.62 -39.26
C GLY A 81 -47.66 -66.25 -38.75
N THR A 82 -48.39 -65.49 -39.58
CA THR A 82 -48.96 -64.19 -39.20
C THR A 82 -50.20 -63.89 -40.04
N TYR A 83 -50.95 -62.84 -39.70
CA TYR A 83 -52.12 -62.42 -40.47
C TYR A 83 -52.21 -60.89 -40.57
N SER A 84 -52.95 -60.43 -41.57
CA SER A 84 -53.31 -59.03 -41.82
C SER A 84 -54.80 -58.92 -42.07
N LEU A 85 -55.40 -57.81 -41.63
CA LEU A 85 -56.80 -57.47 -41.90
C LEU A 85 -56.99 -56.83 -43.30
N ASP A 86 -55.92 -56.66 -44.08
CA ASP A 86 -55.98 -56.11 -45.43
C ASP A 86 -56.68 -57.09 -46.40
N GLU A 87 -57.79 -56.65 -47.00
CA GLU A 87 -58.55 -57.43 -47.98
C GLU A 87 -57.75 -57.75 -49.24
N ALA A 88 -56.65 -57.03 -49.52
CA ALA A 88 -55.77 -57.34 -50.64
C ALA A 88 -54.93 -58.61 -50.43
N VAL A 89 -54.82 -59.10 -49.19
CA VAL A 89 -54.08 -60.32 -48.85
C VAL A 89 -55.06 -61.48 -48.72
N THR A 90 -55.45 -62.10 -49.83
CA THR A 90 -56.31 -63.30 -49.81
C THR A 90 -55.53 -64.55 -50.16
N ILE A 91 -55.75 -65.64 -49.43
CA ILE A 91 -55.34 -66.97 -49.88
C ILE A 91 -56.20 -67.33 -51.08
N SER A 92 -55.54 -67.53 -52.24
CA SER A 92 -56.12 -67.44 -53.58
C SER A 92 -57.52 -68.05 -53.71
N THR A 93 -58.52 -67.23 -54.02
CA THR A 93 -59.89 -67.65 -54.38
C THR A 93 -59.99 -67.80 -55.90
N ALA A 94 -60.69 -68.83 -56.38
CA ALA A 94 -60.76 -69.12 -57.81
C ALA A 94 -61.83 -68.26 -58.53
N ARG A 95 -61.49 -67.02 -58.96
CA ARG A 95 -61.87 -66.39 -60.26
C ARG A 95 -61.42 -64.91 -60.43
N GLN A 96 -60.55 -64.69 -61.44
CA GLN A 96 -60.35 -63.53 -62.36
C GLN A 96 -59.92 -62.17 -61.72
N SER A 97 -58.76 -61.55 -62.02
CA SER A 97 -58.24 -61.13 -63.33
C SER A 97 -56.81 -60.55 -63.17
N GLU A 98 -56.05 -60.60 -64.24
CA GLU A 98 -54.64 -60.20 -64.36
C GLU A 98 -54.37 -58.73 -63.97
N VAL A 99 -53.29 -58.47 -63.23
CA VAL A 99 -52.13 -57.62 -63.58
C VAL A 99 -51.36 -57.22 -62.30
N SER A 100 -50.04 -57.31 -62.43
CA SER A 100 -48.98 -56.69 -61.61
C SER A 100 -48.30 -57.56 -60.56
N ALA A 101 -47.19 -58.13 -61.03
CA ALA A 101 -46.14 -58.74 -60.27
C ALA A 101 -45.49 -57.82 -59.21
N ASN A 102 -44.92 -58.50 -58.21
CA ASN A 102 -43.80 -58.13 -57.36
C ASN A 102 -43.99 -57.02 -56.32
N LYS A 103 -44.09 -57.45 -55.05
CA LYS A 103 -43.25 -56.86 -53.99
C LYS A 103 -42.83 -57.91 -52.96
N PRO A 104 -41.53 -58.00 -52.60
CA PRO A 104 -41.07 -58.89 -51.54
C PRO A 104 -41.62 -58.43 -50.18
N TRP A 105 -41.99 -59.41 -49.36
CA TRP A 105 -42.37 -59.24 -47.96
C TRP A 105 -41.23 -58.59 -47.18
N THR A 106 -41.35 -57.29 -46.90
CA THR A 106 -40.58 -56.62 -45.86
C THR A 106 -41.57 -55.99 -44.89
N ALA A 107 -41.49 -56.41 -43.63
CA ALA A 107 -42.23 -55.87 -42.51
C ALA A 107 -42.28 -54.34 -42.57
N SER A 108 -43.45 -53.80 -42.90
CA SER A 108 -43.70 -52.37 -42.83
C SER A 108 -45.20 -52.15 -42.69
N GLU A 109 -45.58 -51.63 -41.54
CA GLU A 109 -46.89 -51.13 -41.19
C GLU A 109 -47.44 -50.24 -42.31
N LYS A 110 -48.51 -50.68 -42.97
CA LYS A 110 -49.33 -49.84 -43.83
C LYS A 110 -50.78 -49.96 -43.40
N ILE A 111 -51.23 -48.87 -42.76
CA ILE A 111 -52.56 -48.25 -42.77
C ILE A 111 -53.72 -49.21 -43.08
N GLU A 112 -54.37 -49.70 -42.03
CA GLU A 112 -55.68 -50.37 -42.08
C GLU A 112 -56.77 -49.29 -42.18
N GLU A 113 -57.34 -49.08 -43.38
CA GLU A 113 -58.45 -48.15 -43.64
C GLU A 113 -59.82 -48.75 -43.21
N GLY A 114 -59.95 -49.14 -41.94
CA GLY A 114 -61.23 -49.56 -41.33
C GLY A 114 -61.61 -48.64 -40.15
N SER A 115 -62.89 -48.62 -39.75
CA SER A 115 -63.27 -47.97 -38.49
C SER A 115 -62.50 -48.63 -37.35
N SER A 116 -62.07 -47.86 -36.33
CA SER A 116 -61.25 -48.42 -35.25
C SER A 116 -61.98 -49.48 -34.43
N LYS A 117 -63.32 -49.42 -34.39
CA LYS A 117 -64.19 -50.50 -33.92
C LYS A 117 -64.01 -51.76 -34.76
N ASP A 118 -64.07 -51.65 -36.09
CA ASP A 118 -63.97 -52.79 -37.01
C ASP A 118 -62.61 -53.51 -36.87
N ILE A 119 -61.53 -52.74 -36.66
CA ILE A 119 -60.19 -53.28 -36.44
C ILE A 119 -60.14 -54.08 -35.12
N LEU A 120 -60.67 -53.51 -34.03
CA LEU A 120 -60.74 -54.19 -32.74
C LEU A 120 -61.63 -55.44 -32.81
N LEU A 121 -62.80 -55.33 -33.44
CA LEU A 121 -63.75 -56.42 -33.61
C LEU A 121 -63.16 -57.55 -34.45
N ALA A 122 -62.44 -57.22 -35.53
CA ALA A 122 -61.78 -58.22 -36.36
C ALA A 122 -60.67 -58.96 -35.61
N HIS A 123 -59.85 -58.27 -34.81
CA HIS A 123 -58.86 -58.94 -33.95
C HIS A 123 -59.50 -59.81 -32.86
N ALA A 124 -60.62 -59.36 -32.26
CA ALA A 124 -61.38 -60.15 -31.31
C ALA A 124 -61.95 -61.42 -31.95
N GLN A 125 -62.57 -61.29 -33.13
CA GLN A 125 -63.10 -62.42 -33.92
C GLN A 125 -62.01 -63.42 -34.30
N VAL A 126 -60.82 -62.95 -34.69
CA VAL A 126 -59.69 -63.85 -34.99
C VAL A 126 -59.19 -64.55 -33.73
N GLY A 127 -59.13 -63.86 -32.58
CA GLY A 127 -58.76 -64.48 -31.30
C GLY A 127 -59.76 -65.55 -30.84
N ASN A 128 -61.05 -65.24 -30.91
CA ASN A 128 -62.15 -66.16 -30.64
C ASN A 128 -62.14 -67.38 -31.57
N LEU A 129 -61.92 -67.15 -32.86
CA LEU A 129 -61.77 -68.21 -33.85
C LEU A 129 -60.54 -69.08 -33.56
N ALA A 130 -59.42 -68.47 -33.20
CA ALA A 130 -58.19 -69.18 -32.85
C ALA A 130 -58.40 -70.08 -31.63
N ALA A 131 -59.09 -69.59 -30.60
CA ALA A 131 -59.45 -70.39 -29.44
C ALA A 131 -60.35 -71.59 -29.84
N SER A 132 -61.38 -71.33 -30.66
CA SER A 132 -62.31 -72.37 -31.14
C SER A 132 -61.62 -73.46 -31.97
N TYR A 133 -60.65 -73.08 -32.79
CA TYR A 133 -59.88 -74.00 -33.63
C TYR A 133 -58.59 -74.52 -32.99
N GLN A 134 -58.38 -74.22 -31.69
CA GLN A 134 -57.24 -74.66 -30.88
C GLN A 134 -55.89 -74.25 -31.50
N LEU A 135 -55.78 -72.98 -31.87
CA LEU A 135 -54.59 -72.33 -32.44
C LEU A 135 -54.02 -71.31 -31.42
N PRO A 136 -53.32 -71.76 -30.36
CA PRO A 136 -52.90 -70.89 -29.26
C PRO A 136 -51.93 -69.78 -29.70
N GLU A 137 -51.08 -70.05 -30.70
CA GLU A 137 -50.14 -69.05 -31.24
C GLU A 137 -50.85 -67.93 -32.01
N LEU A 138 -51.97 -68.25 -32.69
CA LEU A 138 -52.81 -67.26 -33.34
C LEU A 138 -53.62 -66.45 -32.32
N GLU A 139 -54.09 -67.10 -31.25
CA GLU A 139 -54.80 -66.46 -30.15
C GLU A 139 -53.91 -65.39 -29.48
N ILE A 140 -52.66 -65.75 -29.13
CA ILE A 140 -51.67 -64.81 -28.59
C ILE A 140 -51.43 -63.66 -29.57
N LEU A 141 -51.18 -63.95 -30.85
CA LEU A 141 -50.94 -62.93 -31.86
C LEU A 141 -52.15 -62.00 -32.03
N ALA A 142 -53.37 -62.53 -31.99
CA ALA A 142 -54.59 -61.74 -32.08
C ALA A 142 -54.76 -60.83 -30.86
N GLN A 143 -54.47 -61.31 -29.66
CA GLN A 143 -54.48 -60.50 -28.44
C GLN A 143 -53.43 -59.38 -28.48
N GLU A 144 -52.21 -59.67 -28.94
CA GLU A 144 -51.16 -58.66 -29.10
C GLU A 144 -51.58 -57.55 -30.09
N ARG A 145 -52.18 -57.94 -31.22
CA ARG A 145 -52.68 -57.02 -32.24
C ARG A 145 -53.89 -56.22 -31.74
N PHE A 146 -54.78 -56.86 -30.99
CA PHE A 146 -55.90 -56.20 -30.31
C PHE A 146 -55.41 -55.11 -29.34
N GLY A 147 -54.43 -55.44 -28.48
CA GLY A 147 -53.81 -54.48 -27.56
C GLY A 147 -53.06 -53.36 -28.29
N ALA A 148 -52.41 -53.66 -29.42
CA ALA A 148 -51.78 -52.65 -30.27
C ALA A 148 -52.81 -51.72 -30.93
N ALA A 149 -53.96 -52.26 -31.38
CA ALA A 149 -55.06 -51.47 -31.91
C ALA A 149 -55.68 -50.55 -30.85
N ARG A 150 -55.87 -51.03 -29.60
CA ARG A 150 -56.31 -50.19 -28.47
C ARG A 150 -55.38 -48.99 -28.25
N ARG A 151 -54.05 -49.19 -28.28
CA ARG A 151 -53.06 -48.12 -28.06
C ARG A 151 -53.11 -46.99 -29.10
N LYS A 152 -53.86 -47.13 -30.19
CA LYS A 152 -54.14 -46.05 -31.14
C LYS A 152 -55.02 -44.94 -30.53
N GLY A 153 -55.58 -45.14 -29.32
CA GLY A 153 -56.06 -44.07 -28.45
C GLY A 153 -57.50 -43.60 -28.71
N ILE A 154 -58.36 -44.47 -29.23
CA ILE A 154 -59.74 -44.12 -29.60
C ILE A 154 -60.71 -44.63 -28.53
N VAL A 155 -61.50 -43.72 -27.99
CA VAL A 155 -62.59 -44.03 -27.05
C VAL A 155 -63.81 -44.44 -27.86
N LEU A 156 -64.25 -45.70 -27.72
CA LEU A 156 -65.47 -46.19 -28.37
C LEU A 156 -66.70 -45.54 -27.74
N ASP A 157 -67.77 -45.40 -28.51
CA ASP A 157 -69.08 -45.05 -27.97
C ASP A 157 -69.72 -46.25 -27.27
N PRO A 158 -70.66 -46.03 -26.33
CA PRO A 158 -71.21 -47.12 -25.53
C PRO A 158 -71.78 -48.27 -26.36
N GLU A 159 -72.47 -47.98 -27.48
CA GLU A 159 -73.00 -48.99 -28.40
C GLU A 159 -71.89 -49.82 -29.06
N ASP A 160 -70.81 -49.17 -29.50
CA ASP A 160 -69.65 -49.85 -30.10
C ASP A 160 -68.89 -50.70 -29.09
N MET A 161 -68.82 -50.22 -27.84
CA MET A 161 -68.22 -50.97 -26.73
C MET A 161 -69.06 -52.19 -26.35
N ILE A 162 -70.40 -52.09 -26.35
CA ILE A 162 -71.29 -53.22 -26.11
C ILE A 162 -71.10 -54.29 -27.18
N GLU A 163 -71.06 -53.89 -28.45
CA GLU A 163 -70.86 -54.83 -29.56
C GLU A 163 -69.49 -55.54 -29.47
N LEU A 164 -68.43 -54.77 -29.17
CA LEU A 164 -67.10 -55.32 -28.99
C LEU A 164 -67.01 -56.25 -27.77
N ALA A 165 -67.61 -55.85 -26.65
CA ALA A 165 -67.70 -56.67 -25.46
C ALA A 165 -68.51 -57.95 -25.71
N SER A 166 -69.60 -57.86 -26.46
CA SER A 166 -70.43 -59.01 -26.81
C SER A 166 -69.61 -60.02 -27.59
N GLU A 167 -68.82 -59.59 -28.58
CA GLU A 167 -67.92 -60.50 -29.30
C GLU A 167 -66.93 -61.19 -28.34
N VAL A 168 -66.26 -60.43 -27.45
CA VAL A 168 -65.24 -60.98 -26.54
C VAL A 168 -65.82 -61.89 -25.46
N TYR A 169 -67.03 -61.61 -24.97
CA TYR A 169 -67.62 -62.33 -23.84
C TYR A 169 -68.59 -63.46 -24.26
N THR A 170 -69.16 -63.43 -25.47
CA THR A 170 -70.14 -64.45 -25.94
C THR A 170 -69.52 -65.83 -26.17
N GLN A 171 -68.25 -65.93 -26.55
CA GLN A 171 -67.56 -67.22 -26.70
C GLN A 171 -66.90 -67.63 -25.38
N ALA A 172 -67.65 -68.40 -24.57
CA ALA A 172 -67.19 -68.98 -23.32
C ALA A 172 -66.21 -70.15 -23.55
N LEU A 173 -64.98 -69.84 -23.98
CA LEU A 173 -63.87 -70.79 -23.99
C LEU A 173 -62.72 -70.24 -23.13
N SER A 174 -62.08 -71.14 -22.38
CA SER A 174 -61.13 -70.88 -21.28
C SER A 174 -59.76 -70.29 -21.69
N GLY A 175 -59.71 -69.48 -22.75
CA GLY A 175 -58.50 -68.82 -23.27
C GLY A 175 -58.61 -67.30 -23.42
N THR A 176 -59.82 -66.73 -23.36
CA THR A 176 -60.05 -65.30 -23.68
C THR A 176 -59.82 -64.31 -22.53
N ASP A 177 -59.30 -64.75 -21.38
CA ASP A 177 -58.94 -63.89 -20.22
C ASP A 177 -58.12 -62.67 -20.63
N GLY A 178 -57.24 -62.88 -21.61
CA GLY A 178 -56.40 -61.84 -22.17
C GLY A 178 -57.14 -60.73 -22.91
N LEU A 179 -58.19 -61.05 -23.67
CA LEU A 179 -59.03 -60.06 -24.36
C LEU A 179 -60.00 -59.39 -23.37
N ARG A 180 -60.58 -60.17 -22.44
CA ARG A 180 -61.48 -59.68 -21.38
C ARG A 180 -60.80 -58.63 -20.51
N ALA A 181 -59.54 -58.87 -20.09
CA ALA A 181 -58.76 -57.90 -19.33
C ALA A 181 -58.58 -56.57 -20.07
N VAL A 182 -58.36 -56.61 -21.40
CA VAL A 182 -58.21 -55.40 -22.21
C VAL A 182 -59.53 -54.62 -22.30
N ILE A 183 -60.67 -55.29 -22.46
CA ILE A 183 -62.00 -54.65 -22.43
C ILE A 183 -62.27 -54.00 -21.07
N LEU A 184 -62.00 -54.73 -19.99
CA LEU A 184 -62.19 -54.24 -18.62
C LEU A 184 -61.33 -52.99 -18.36
N GLU A 185 -60.07 -52.99 -18.79
CA GLU A 185 -59.21 -51.81 -18.69
C GLU A 185 -59.75 -50.63 -19.49
N MET A 186 -60.19 -50.85 -20.73
CA MET A 186 -60.78 -49.78 -21.57
C MET A 186 -62.02 -49.14 -20.91
N ILE A 187 -62.85 -49.95 -20.26
CA ILE A 187 -64.04 -49.46 -19.54
C ILE A 187 -63.65 -48.70 -18.28
N LEU A 188 -62.71 -49.22 -17.49
CA LEU A 188 -62.28 -48.60 -16.23
C LEU A 188 -61.43 -47.32 -16.41
N GLU A 189 -60.76 -47.16 -17.54
CA GLU A 189 -60.05 -45.93 -17.92
C GLU A 189 -61.01 -44.77 -18.21
N HIS A 190 -62.21 -45.09 -18.70
CA HIS A 190 -63.26 -44.12 -19.03
C HIS A 190 -64.57 -44.47 -18.31
N ALA A 191 -64.45 -44.84 -17.04
CA ALA A 191 -65.58 -45.30 -16.22
C ALA A 191 -66.69 -44.26 -16.12
N ASP A 192 -66.35 -42.97 -16.15
CA ASP A 192 -67.29 -41.86 -16.18
C ASP A 192 -68.13 -41.81 -17.47
N LYS A 193 -67.60 -42.27 -18.61
CA LYS A 193 -68.34 -42.36 -19.87
C LYS A 193 -69.28 -43.57 -19.86
N TYR A 194 -68.78 -44.75 -19.52
CA TYR A 194 -69.55 -45.99 -19.66
C TYR A 194 -70.46 -46.27 -18.46
N LEU A 195 -70.01 -46.05 -17.22
CA LEU A 195 -70.81 -46.40 -16.03
C LEU A 195 -71.89 -45.36 -15.71
N ASN A 196 -71.82 -44.16 -16.29
CA ASN A 196 -72.90 -43.18 -16.20
C ASN A 196 -73.90 -43.28 -17.37
N ASP A 197 -73.61 -44.08 -18.39
CA ASP A 197 -74.54 -44.32 -19.48
C ASP A 197 -75.55 -45.40 -19.10
N CYS A 198 -76.83 -45.02 -18.98
CA CYS A 198 -77.87 -45.94 -18.54
C CYS A 198 -78.16 -47.04 -19.58
N GLY A 199 -77.93 -46.77 -20.87
CA GLY A 199 -78.10 -47.76 -21.93
C GLY A 199 -77.04 -48.86 -21.84
N PHE A 200 -75.79 -48.48 -21.60
CA PHE A 200 -74.67 -49.37 -21.36
C PHE A 200 -74.91 -50.28 -20.15
N ILE A 201 -75.24 -49.68 -18.99
CA ILE A 201 -75.51 -50.44 -17.76
C ILE A 201 -76.70 -51.39 -17.95
N ASP A 202 -77.80 -50.92 -18.56
CA ASP A 202 -78.96 -51.77 -18.81
C ASP A 202 -78.61 -52.94 -19.74
N CYS A 203 -77.78 -52.73 -20.75
CA CYS A 203 -77.39 -53.77 -21.70
C CYS A 203 -76.50 -54.84 -21.06
N ILE A 204 -75.44 -54.44 -20.35
CA ILE A 204 -74.53 -55.42 -19.72
C ILE A 204 -75.20 -56.22 -18.59
N MET A 205 -76.23 -55.65 -17.97
CA MET A 205 -76.98 -56.33 -16.90
C MET A 205 -78.04 -57.29 -17.44
N LYS A 206 -78.70 -56.95 -18.57
CA LYS A 206 -79.83 -57.71 -19.12
C LYS A 206 -79.40 -58.80 -20.10
N ASP A 207 -78.31 -58.59 -20.84
CA ASP A 207 -77.79 -59.58 -21.78
C ASP A 207 -77.04 -60.69 -21.03
N GLU A 208 -77.51 -61.94 -21.17
CA GLU A 208 -76.88 -63.11 -20.56
C GLU A 208 -75.40 -63.26 -20.97
N GLY A 209 -75.03 -62.83 -22.18
CA GLY A 209 -73.65 -62.89 -22.68
C GLY A 209 -72.70 -61.86 -22.06
N LEU A 210 -73.21 -60.84 -21.35
CA LEU A 210 -72.42 -59.73 -20.82
C LEU A 210 -72.43 -59.62 -19.29
N GLN A 211 -73.12 -60.52 -18.58
CA GLN A 211 -73.18 -60.50 -17.12
C GLN A 211 -71.81 -60.70 -16.46
N ASP A 212 -70.93 -61.51 -17.07
CA ASP A 212 -69.54 -61.69 -16.62
C ASP A 212 -68.78 -60.36 -16.62
N LEU A 213 -68.96 -59.54 -17.66
CA LEU A 213 -68.35 -58.21 -17.74
C LEU A 213 -68.84 -57.30 -16.60
N ALA A 214 -70.13 -57.33 -16.28
CA ALA A 214 -70.68 -56.55 -15.17
C ALA A 214 -70.04 -56.95 -13.82
N MET A 215 -69.82 -58.25 -13.61
CA MET A 215 -69.16 -58.76 -12.40
C MET A 215 -67.69 -58.35 -12.33
N ASP A 216 -66.95 -58.44 -13.44
CA ASP A 216 -65.54 -58.02 -13.54
C ASP A 216 -65.37 -56.52 -13.21
N ILE A 217 -66.28 -55.67 -13.72
CA ILE A 217 -66.31 -54.24 -13.42
C ILE A 217 -66.54 -54.01 -11.93
N LEU A 218 -67.54 -54.65 -11.33
CA LEU A 218 -67.85 -54.48 -9.90
C LEU A 218 -66.70 -54.90 -8.99
N ALA A 219 -66.06 -56.04 -9.28
CA ALA A 219 -64.90 -56.51 -8.54
C ALA A 219 -63.75 -55.49 -8.59
N SER A 220 -63.47 -54.96 -9.77
CA SER A 220 -62.40 -53.99 -9.98
C SER A 220 -62.64 -52.66 -9.29
N VAL A 221 -63.88 -52.16 -9.30
CA VAL A 221 -64.26 -50.91 -8.62
C VAL A 221 -64.20 -51.07 -7.10
N ALA A 222 -64.61 -52.22 -6.56
CA ALA A 222 -64.57 -52.50 -5.13
C ALA A 222 -63.13 -52.45 -4.55
N ILE A 223 -62.16 -53.03 -5.27
CA ILE A 223 -60.74 -53.01 -4.86
C ILE A 223 -60.22 -51.57 -4.77
N ARG A 224 -60.42 -50.76 -5.83
CA ARG A 224 -59.94 -49.37 -5.90
C ARG A 224 -60.47 -48.49 -4.76
N HIS A 225 -61.72 -48.68 -4.35
CA HIS A 225 -62.31 -47.90 -3.26
C HIS A 225 -61.70 -48.23 -1.88
N THR A 226 -61.30 -49.48 -1.65
CA THR A 226 -60.67 -49.89 -0.37
C THR A 226 -59.27 -49.29 -0.19
N GLU A 227 -58.48 -49.21 -1.26
CA GLU A 227 -57.12 -48.67 -1.23
C GLU A 227 -57.11 -47.15 -1.00
N GLN A 228 -57.96 -46.40 -1.73
CA GLN A 228 -58.05 -44.95 -1.61
C GLN A 228 -58.49 -44.48 -0.21
N SER A 229 -59.33 -45.26 0.48
CA SER A 229 -59.77 -44.91 1.84
C SER A 229 -58.63 -44.98 2.88
N GLY A 230 -57.63 -45.85 2.69
CA GLY A 230 -56.51 -46.00 3.62
C GLY A 230 -55.51 -44.84 3.51
N GLU A 231 -55.20 -44.42 2.29
CA GLU A 231 -54.24 -43.33 2.02
C GLU A 231 -54.73 -41.98 2.55
N VAL A 232 -56.03 -41.68 2.37
CA VAL A 232 -56.63 -40.43 2.84
C VAL A 232 -56.52 -40.29 4.37
N GLN A 233 -56.71 -41.38 5.12
CA GLN A 233 -56.58 -41.36 6.58
C GLN A 233 -55.13 -41.12 7.04
N ALA A 234 -54.15 -41.72 6.36
CA ALA A 234 -52.73 -41.49 6.64
C ALA A 234 -52.34 -40.02 6.42
N CYS A 235 -52.73 -39.44 5.29
CA CYS A 235 -52.47 -38.04 4.99
C CYS A 235 -53.12 -37.08 6.00
N GLN A 236 -54.34 -37.38 6.46
CA GLN A 236 -55.01 -36.56 7.47
C GLN A 236 -54.25 -36.53 8.81
N HIS A 237 -53.68 -37.67 9.23
CA HIS A 237 -52.91 -37.73 10.46
C HIS A 237 -51.60 -36.92 10.37
N GLU A 238 -50.91 -36.98 9.23
CA GLU A 238 -49.67 -36.23 9.00
C GLU A 238 -49.91 -34.72 8.94
N ILE A 239 -50.99 -34.27 8.28
CA ILE A 239 -51.40 -32.86 8.27
C ILE A 239 -51.64 -32.34 9.70
N LEU A 240 -52.26 -33.15 10.56
CA LEU A 240 -52.54 -32.76 11.94
C LEU A 240 -51.25 -32.66 12.78
N ALA A 241 -50.28 -33.55 12.56
CA ALA A 241 -48.97 -33.48 13.20
C ALA A 241 -48.18 -32.23 12.77
N LEU A 242 -48.17 -31.92 11.47
CA LEU A 242 -47.50 -30.73 10.92
C LEU A 242 -48.15 -29.43 11.42
N LYS A 243 -49.48 -29.37 11.54
CA LYS A 243 -50.17 -28.21 12.11
C LYS A 243 -49.73 -27.93 13.55
N LYS A 244 -49.66 -28.96 14.40
CA LYS A 244 -49.19 -28.83 15.79
C LYS A 244 -47.75 -28.33 15.86
N ALA A 245 -46.86 -28.87 15.01
CA ALA A 245 -45.48 -28.40 14.95
C ALA A 245 -45.37 -26.94 14.51
N ALA A 246 -46.19 -26.51 13.55
CA ALA A 246 -46.25 -25.12 13.09
C ALA A 246 -46.74 -24.16 14.19
N ASP A 247 -47.71 -24.56 15.01
CA ASP A 247 -48.17 -23.75 16.16
C ASP A 247 -47.06 -23.55 17.20
N VAL A 248 -46.31 -24.61 17.52
CA VAL A 248 -45.15 -24.51 18.44
C VAL A 248 -44.07 -23.61 17.88
N ALA A 249 -43.77 -23.71 16.58
CA ALA A 249 -42.81 -22.83 15.94
C ALA A 249 -43.25 -21.36 15.99
N ARG A 250 -44.54 -21.07 15.73
CA ARG A 250 -45.10 -19.71 15.79
C ARG A 250 -44.95 -19.07 17.17
N THR A 251 -45.19 -19.82 18.25
CA THR A 251 -45.05 -19.29 19.61
C THR A 251 -43.60 -19.06 20.00
N ALA A 252 -42.68 -19.92 19.54
CA ALA A 252 -41.25 -19.69 19.74
C ALA A 252 -40.77 -18.43 19.00
N THR A 253 -41.21 -18.22 17.75
CA THR A 253 -40.87 -17.01 16.97
C THR A 253 -41.34 -15.73 17.65
N SER A 254 -42.60 -15.68 18.12
CA SER A 254 -43.12 -14.47 18.79
C SER A 254 -42.40 -14.15 20.10
N SER A 255 -41.91 -15.17 20.82
CA SER A 255 -41.06 -14.98 22.00
C SER A 255 -39.72 -14.35 21.64
N VAL A 256 -39.06 -14.82 20.57
CA VAL A 256 -37.79 -14.26 20.09
C VAL A 256 -37.97 -12.82 19.62
N ASP A 257 -39.04 -12.52 18.89
CA ASP A 257 -39.34 -11.15 18.41
C ASP A 257 -39.52 -10.17 19.59
N SER A 258 -40.17 -10.61 20.66
CA SER A 258 -40.33 -9.81 21.89
C SER A 258 -39.00 -9.51 22.58
N GLU A 259 -38.09 -10.48 22.63
CA GLU A 259 -36.72 -10.26 23.16
C GLU A 259 -35.89 -9.34 22.27
N LEU A 260 -36.00 -9.50 20.94
CA LEU A 260 -35.30 -8.65 19.98
C LEU A 260 -35.73 -7.19 20.15
N GLN A 261 -37.03 -6.92 20.22
CA GLN A 261 -37.57 -5.57 20.41
C GLN A 261 -37.11 -4.93 21.73
N LYS A 262 -36.95 -5.72 22.81
CA LYS A 262 -36.38 -5.23 24.08
C LYS A 262 -34.92 -4.83 23.91
N LYS A 263 -34.12 -5.65 23.21
CA LYS A 263 -32.70 -5.36 22.96
C LYS A 263 -32.52 -4.15 22.06
N GLU A 264 -33.33 -3.98 21.03
CA GLU A 264 -33.31 -2.80 20.15
C GLU A 264 -33.59 -1.51 20.93
N LYS A 265 -34.60 -1.51 21.82
CA LYS A 265 -34.87 -0.34 22.68
C LYS A 265 -33.69 0.00 23.58
N VAL A 266 -33.04 -0.99 24.19
CA VAL A 266 -31.85 -0.77 25.01
C VAL A 266 -30.70 -0.23 24.16
N HIS A 267 -30.49 -0.78 22.97
CA HIS A 267 -29.48 -0.31 22.03
C HIS A 267 -29.70 1.17 21.66
N ASP A 268 -30.93 1.54 21.27
CA ASP A 268 -31.29 2.91 20.90
C ASP A 268 -31.05 3.91 22.05
N THR A 269 -31.42 3.53 23.28
CA THR A 269 -31.15 4.39 24.46
C THR A 269 -29.66 4.55 24.72
N THR A 270 -28.88 3.49 24.56
CA THR A 270 -27.43 3.51 24.75
C THR A 270 -26.74 4.35 23.67
N MET A 271 -27.17 4.22 22.41
CA MET A 271 -26.64 5.01 21.30
C MET A 271 -26.90 6.51 21.50
N LYS A 272 -28.12 6.89 21.88
CA LYS A 272 -28.46 8.29 22.21
C LYS A 272 -27.62 8.84 23.37
N GLN A 273 -27.37 8.02 24.39
CA GLN A 273 -26.52 8.41 25.52
C GLN A 273 -25.07 8.65 25.07
N LEU A 274 -24.51 7.73 24.29
CA LEU A 274 -23.15 7.86 23.75
C LEU A 274 -23.01 9.09 22.84
N GLU A 275 -24.00 9.38 21.99
CA GLU A 275 -24.01 10.58 21.16
C GLU A 275 -24.02 11.87 22.00
N SER A 276 -24.77 11.88 23.11
CA SER A 276 -24.77 13.00 24.05
C SER A 276 -23.41 13.15 24.76
N ASP A 277 -22.79 12.04 25.15
CA ASP A 277 -21.49 12.04 25.82
C ASP A 277 -20.36 12.49 24.88
N ILE A 278 -20.38 12.07 23.62
CA ILE A 278 -19.43 12.53 22.58
C ILE A 278 -19.54 14.05 22.42
N LYS A 279 -20.75 14.59 22.24
CA LYS A 279 -20.96 16.04 22.11
C LYS A 279 -20.47 16.81 23.33
N ARG A 280 -20.71 16.29 24.54
CA ARG A 280 -20.19 16.89 25.78
C ARG A 280 -18.66 16.92 25.77
N LEU A 281 -18.02 15.78 25.49
CA LEU A 281 -16.55 15.68 25.47
C LEU A 281 -15.91 16.58 24.41
N GLU A 282 -16.49 16.67 23.21
CA GLU A 282 -16.04 17.58 22.16
C GLU A 282 -16.08 19.05 22.64
N SER A 283 -17.16 19.46 23.32
CA SER A 283 -17.28 20.81 23.87
C SER A 283 -16.26 21.09 24.99
N GLU A 284 -15.99 20.10 25.84
CA GLU A 284 -14.99 20.20 26.91
C GLU A 284 -13.57 20.28 26.35
N MET A 285 -13.25 19.49 25.32
CA MET A 285 -11.96 19.54 24.64
C MET A 285 -11.75 20.89 23.97
N ALA A 286 -12.74 21.39 23.23
CA ALA A 286 -12.67 22.71 22.59
C ALA A 286 -12.47 23.84 23.61
N ALA A 287 -13.15 23.77 24.77
CA ALA A 287 -12.98 24.73 25.85
C ALA A 287 -11.56 24.68 26.46
N LYS A 288 -11.04 23.47 26.71
CA LYS A 288 -9.67 23.27 27.23
C LYS A 288 -8.61 23.73 26.24
N GLU A 289 -8.76 23.43 24.96
CA GLU A 289 -7.86 23.87 23.90
C GLU A 289 -7.86 25.40 23.81
N LYS A 290 -9.03 26.04 23.82
CA LYS A 290 -9.13 27.50 23.84
C LYS A 290 -8.46 28.12 25.06
N ALA A 291 -8.64 27.54 26.25
CA ALA A 291 -8.00 28.00 27.48
C ALA A 291 -6.47 27.84 27.43
N SER A 292 -5.98 26.68 26.96
CA SER A 292 -4.54 26.42 26.81
C SER A 292 -3.91 27.37 25.79
N ASN A 293 -4.56 27.59 24.64
CA ASN A 293 -4.10 28.54 23.62
C ASN A 293 -4.09 29.99 24.14
N ALA A 294 -5.04 30.38 24.98
CA ALA A 294 -5.07 31.70 25.61
C ALA A 294 -3.88 31.88 26.58
N LEU A 295 -3.61 30.88 27.44
CA LEU A 295 -2.46 30.89 28.35
C LEU A 295 -1.13 30.94 27.58
N LEU A 296 -0.98 30.10 26.56
CA LEU A 296 0.23 30.04 25.75
C LEU A 296 0.47 31.35 25.00
N LYS A 297 -0.59 32.01 24.53
CA LYS A 297 -0.52 33.35 23.95
C LYS A 297 -0.07 34.39 24.97
N GLU A 298 -0.61 34.37 26.18
CA GLU A 298 -0.23 35.28 27.27
C GLU A 298 1.24 35.10 27.68
N GLU A 299 1.69 33.87 27.87
CA GLU A 299 3.10 33.53 28.14
C GLU A 299 4.02 34.01 27.02
N THR A 300 3.64 33.74 25.76
CA THR A 300 4.41 34.20 24.60
C THR A 300 4.52 35.73 24.55
N THR A 301 3.45 36.46 24.87
CA THR A 301 3.49 37.92 24.93
C THR A 301 4.36 38.44 26.07
N THR A 302 4.33 37.78 27.22
CA THR A 302 5.14 38.12 28.39
C THR A 302 6.62 37.92 28.10
N ILE A 303 7.00 36.76 27.57
CA ILE A 303 8.37 36.43 27.19
C ILE A 303 8.88 37.42 26.13
N LYS A 304 8.06 37.73 25.11
CA LYS A 304 8.43 38.70 24.08
C LYS A 304 8.76 40.07 24.68
N ARG A 305 7.92 40.57 25.59
CA ARG A 305 8.15 41.83 26.29
C ARG A 305 9.44 41.81 27.12
N GLU A 306 9.71 40.73 27.84
CA GLU A 306 10.94 40.59 28.63
C GLU A 306 12.21 40.60 27.76
N TYR A 307 12.17 39.94 26.60
CA TYR A 307 13.27 39.99 25.64
C TYR A 307 13.47 41.39 25.06
N GLU A 308 12.39 42.09 24.71
CA GLU A 308 12.45 43.48 24.22
C GLU A 308 13.05 44.41 25.29
N GLU A 309 12.63 44.30 26.55
CA GLU A 309 13.20 45.04 27.68
C GLU A 309 14.68 44.71 27.90
N ARG A 310 15.07 43.44 27.78
CA ARG A 310 16.47 43.01 27.91
C ARG A 310 17.34 43.56 26.78
N ILE A 311 16.85 43.56 25.53
CA ILE A 311 17.53 44.16 24.38
C ILE A 311 17.71 45.67 24.62
N MET A 312 16.68 46.37 25.10
CA MET A 312 16.76 47.79 25.44
C MET A 312 17.82 48.07 26.50
N ARG A 313 17.88 47.27 27.58
CA ARG A 313 18.90 47.38 28.63
C ARG A 313 20.32 47.20 28.08
N ILE A 314 20.55 46.17 27.25
CA ILE A 314 21.86 45.91 26.65
C ILE A 314 22.28 47.07 25.73
N LYS A 315 21.36 47.58 24.90
CA LYS A 315 21.64 48.74 24.04
C LYS A 315 22.03 49.98 24.85
N GLN A 316 21.31 50.24 25.94
CA GLN A 316 21.62 51.37 26.82
C GLN A 316 22.97 51.19 27.51
N GLN A 317 23.27 50.00 28.03
CA GLN A 317 24.58 49.68 28.62
C GLN A 317 25.73 49.85 27.63
N SER A 318 25.57 49.40 26.38
CA SER A 318 26.57 49.62 25.32
C SER A 318 26.79 51.11 25.07
N LYS A 319 25.71 51.88 24.97
CA LYS A 319 25.78 53.34 24.75
C LYS A 319 26.48 54.06 25.90
N ASP A 320 26.21 53.65 27.14
CA ASP A 320 26.85 54.23 28.33
C ASP A 320 28.32 53.82 28.44
N GLN A 321 28.67 52.58 28.07
CA GLN A 321 30.06 52.14 27.97
C GLN A 321 30.82 52.91 26.87
N ASP A 322 30.20 53.14 25.72
CA ASP A 322 30.82 53.91 24.64
C ASP A 322 31.03 55.37 25.04
N ARG A 323 30.08 55.99 25.75
CA ARG A 323 30.27 57.31 26.36
C ARG A 323 31.44 57.32 27.33
N LEU A 324 31.50 56.36 28.25
CA LEU A 324 32.60 56.26 29.21
C LEU A 324 33.95 56.10 28.50
N ARG A 325 34.02 55.27 27.45
CA ARG A 325 35.23 55.12 26.63
C ARG A 325 35.60 56.43 25.93
N CYS A 326 34.64 57.16 25.36
CA CYS A 326 34.88 58.46 24.76
C CYS A 326 35.42 59.48 25.78
N ASP A 327 34.86 59.51 26.99
CA ASP A 327 35.33 60.39 28.07
C ASP A 327 36.77 60.02 28.49
N GLN A 328 37.06 58.73 28.67
CA GLN A 328 38.39 58.23 28.98
C GLN A 328 39.42 58.57 27.88
N ILE A 329 39.05 58.40 26.61
CA ILE A 329 39.90 58.77 25.47
C ILE A 329 40.14 60.28 25.46
N THR A 330 39.10 61.08 25.72
CA THR A 330 39.20 62.54 25.76
C THR A 330 40.13 63.00 26.89
N ASP A 331 40.02 62.42 28.08
CA ASP A 331 40.90 62.75 29.20
C ASP A 331 42.34 62.26 28.98
N ALA A 332 42.52 61.09 28.37
CA ALA A 332 43.85 60.62 27.96
C ALA A 332 44.47 61.57 26.92
N ALA A 333 43.70 62.05 25.94
CA ALA A 333 44.14 63.01 24.94
C ALA A 333 44.54 64.35 25.57
N LYS A 334 43.78 64.86 26.55
CA LYS A 334 44.15 66.06 27.33
C LYS A 334 45.48 65.85 28.07
N LYS A 335 45.63 64.73 28.78
CA LYS A 335 46.88 64.40 29.50
C LYS A 335 48.08 64.30 28.55
N LEU A 336 47.90 63.68 27.38
CA LEU A 336 48.95 63.57 26.37
C LEU A 336 49.32 64.95 25.79
N THR A 337 48.33 65.80 25.55
CA THR A 337 48.56 67.19 25.10
C THR A 337 49.33 67.99 26.14
N GLN A 338 48.97 67.87 27.42
CA GLN A 338 49.68 68.51 28.54
C GLN A 338 51.12 67.99 28.65
N ALA A 339 51.32 66.67 28.58
CA ALA A 339 52.64 66.05 28.62
C ALA A 339 53.53 66.52 27.45
N ASN A 340 52.97 66.62 26.24
CA ASN A 340 53.67 67.17 25.07
C ASN A 340 54.07 68.64 25.28
N GLY A 341 53.20 69.45 25.89
CA GLY A 341 53.52 70.82 26.28
C GLY A 341 54.68 70.91 27.27
N SER A 342 54.66 70.10 28.33
CA SER A 342 55.76 70.01 29.30
C SER A 342 57.06 69.50 28.67
N LEU A 343 56.99 68.52 27.77
CA LEU A 343 58.14 68.01 27.03
C LEU A 343 58.74 69.10 26.11
N ALA A 344 57.90 69.92 25.47
CA ALA A 344 58.37 71.05 24.68
C ALA A 344 59.09 72.09 25.56
N SER A 345 58.53 72.45 26.72
CA SER A 345 59.17 73.38 27.68
C SER A 345 60.54 72.87 28.15
N THR A 346 60.59 71.62 28.64
CA THR A 346 61.85 71.00 29.09
C THR A 346 62.89 70.90 27.98
N LYS A 347 62.48 70.63 26.73
CA LYS A 347 63.38 70.66 25.57
C LYS A 347 63.94 72.06 25.30
N THR A 348 63.13 73.11 25.45
CA THR A 348 63.61 74.50 25.32
C THR A 348 64.56 74.90 26.45
N GLU A 349 64.26 74.52 27.70
CA GLU A 349 65.15 74.73 28.85
C GLU A 349 66.48 74.01 28.68
N LEU A 350 66.46 72.74 28.24
CA LEU A 350 67.67 71.97 27.94
C LEU A 350 68.52 72.65 26.86
N LYS A 351 67.89 73.23 25.83
CA LYS A 351 68.60 73.96 24.78
C LYS A 351 69.28 75.21 25.35
N ALA A 352 68.58 75.97 26.19
CA ALA A 352 69.13 77.16 26.86
C ALA A 352 70.27 76.81 27.83
N LEU A 353 70.12 75.75 28.62
CA LEU A 353 71.17 75.27 29.53
C LEU A 353 72.42 74.80 28.77
N ARG A 354 72.27 74.10 27.63
CA ARG A 354 73.42 73.73 26.78
C ARG A 354 74.16 74.95 26.25
N THR A 355 73.45 76.00 25.83
CA THR A 355 74.11 77.23 25.38
C THR A 355 74.83 77.95 26.52
N ALA A 356 74.24 78.00 27.72
CA ALA A 356 74.88 78.61 28.89
C ALA A 356 76.11 77.81 29.35
N HIS A 357 76.06 76.48 29.28
CA HIS A 357 77.19 75.61 29.59
C HIS A 357 78.35 75.83 28.61
N ALA A 358 78.10 75.87 27.30
CA ALA A 358 79.12 76.17 26.30
C ALA A 358 79.80 77.55 26.51
N VAL A 359 79.03 78.57 26.93
CA VAL A 359 79.58 79.89 27.29
C VAL A 359 80.45 79.80 28.54
N SER A 360 80.03 79.01 29.54
CA SER A 360 80.80 78.82 30.78
C SER A 360 82.10 78.06 30.53
N GLU A 361 82.08 77.02 29.68
CA GLU A 361 83.28 76.29 29.24
C GLU A 361 84.25 77.19 28.47
N ALA A 362 83.75 78.01 27.54
CA ALA A 362 84.57 78.98 26.82
C ALA A 362 85.24 79.97 27.78
N LYS A 363 84.52 80.42 28.82
CA LYS A 363 85.06 81.30 29.87
C LYS A 363 86.12 80.61 30.73
N VAL A 364 85.96 79.32 31.04
CA VAL A 364 87.00 78.53 31.73
C VAL A 364 88.25 78.43 30.86
N SER A 365 88.10 78.20 29.55
CA SER A 365 89.23 78.14 28.60
C SER A 365 89.98 79.48 28.53
N ASP A 366 89.27 80.60 28.42
CA ASP A 366 89.85 81.95 28.37
C ASP A 366 90.57 82.31 29.68
N LEU A 367 89.94 82.06 30.84
CA LEU A 367 90.58 82.27 32.14
C LEU A 367 91.80 81.35 32.35
N GLN A 368 91.77 80.12 31.84
CA GLN A 368 92.92 79.22 31.87
C GLN A 368 94.10 79.77 31.06
N GLU A 369 93.83 80.33 29.89
CA GLU A 369 94.83 80.98 29.05
C GLU A 369 95.39 82.24 29.72
N GLN A 370 94.54 83.07 30.34
CA GLN A 370 94.97 84.25 31.11
C GLN A 370 95.83 83.88 32.32
N VAL A 371 95.46 82.84 33.08
CA VAL A 371 96.27 82.34 34.21
C VAL A 371 97.64 81.88 33.72
N ARG A 372 97.71 81.10 32.63
CA ARG A 372 98.98 80.64 32.04
C ARG A 372 99.87 81.81 31.62
N ASN A 373 99.32 82.79 30.91
CA ASN A 373 100.06 83.99 30.47
C ASN A 373 100.51 84.84 31.67
N GLY A 374 99.68 84.91 32.71
CA GLY A 374 100.01 85.55 33.98
C GLY A 374 101.17 84.85 34.69
N GLU A 375 101.13 83.53 34.84
CA GLU A 375 102.20 82.72 35.46
C GLU A 375 103.53 82.82 34.71
N GLU A 376 103.50 82.89 33.38
CA GLU A 376 104.68 83.11 32.55
C GLU A 376 105.26 84.52 32.79
N SER A 377 104.40 85.54 32.81
CA SER A 377 104.78 86.93 33.10
C SER A 377 105.35 87.09 34.51
N LEU A 378 104.76 86.40 35.49
CA LEU A 378 105.24 86.36 36.87
C LEU A 378 106.60 85.65 36.96
N SER A 379 106.76 84.52 36.28
CA SER A 379 108.05 83.82 36.21
C SER A 379 109.15 84.74 35.64
N GLU A 380 108.83 85.52 34.61
CA GLU A 380 109.76 86.51 34.05
C GLU A 380 110.01 87.68 35.03
N ALA A 381 108.98 88.16 35.73
CA ALA A 381 109.13 89.17 36.77
C ALA A 381 110.01 88.70 37.94
N MET A 382 109.87 87.45 38.38
CA MET A 382 110.73 86.82 39.39
C MET A 382 112.18 86.72 38.92
N ARG A 383 112.41 86.39 37.63
CA ARG A 383 113.75 86.42 37.02
C ARG A 383 114.33 87.83 36.98
N ARG A 384 113.51 88.85 36.69
CA ARG A 384 113.92 90.27 36.77
C ARG A 384 114.25 90.69 38.20
N ASP A 385 113.41 90.36 39.17
CA ASP A 385 113.67 90.64 40.60
C ASP A 385 114.95 89.97 41.08
N SER A 386 115.19 88.70 40.71
CA SER A 386 116.44 88.00 41.01
C SER A 386 117.67 88.70 40.39
N ARG A 387 117.56 89.16 39.13
CA ARG A 387 118.60 89.97 38.47
C ARG A 387 118.83 91.30 39.18
N ASN A 388 117.75 92.00 39.55
CA ASN A 388 117.83 93.27 40.27
C ASN A 388 118.46 93.09 41.65
N LYS A 389 118.08 92.07 42.42
CA LYS A 389 118.71 91.72 43.70
C LYS A 389 120.20 91.41 43.55
N ALA A 390 120.58 90.64 42.53
CA ALA A 390 121.99 90.39 42.23
C ALA A 390 122.75 91.69 41.90
N MET A 391 122.15 92.56 41.09
CA MET A 391 122.71 93.88 40.75
C MET A 391 122.84 94.79 41.99
N VAL A 392 121.84 94.81 42.88
CA VAL A 392 121.89 95.52 44.17
C VAL A 392 122.99 94.96 45.06
N GLN A 393 123.16 93.64 45.10
CA GLN A 393 124.19 92.98 45.91
C GLN A 393 125.60 93.26 45.37
N GLU A 394 125.78 93.30 44.05
CA GLU A 394 127.03 93.71 43.40
C GLU A 394 127.31 95.21 43.60
N ALA A 395 126.29 96.07 43.57
CA ALA A 395 126.45 97.49 43.91
C ALA A 395 126.85 97.69 45.38
N LEU A 396 126.25 96.93 46.30
CA LEU A 396 126.60 96.91 47.73
C LEU A 396 128.04 96.46 47.99
N THR A 397 128.56 95.46 47.27
CA THR A 397 129.97 95.04 47.40
C THR A 397 130.93 96.09 46.86
N ARG A 398 130.66 96.66 45.67
CA ARG A 398 131.48 97.74 45.09
C ARG A 398 131.54 98.99 45.98
N MET A 399 130.48 99.29 46.73
CA MET A 399 130.46 100.41 47.67
C MET A 399 131.20 100.10 48.98
N LYS A 400 131.11 98.87 49.51
CA LYS A 400 131.92 98.45 50.67
C LYS A 400 133.42 98.59 50.41
N GLU A 401 133.83 98.43 49.16
CA GLU A 401 135.22 98.61 48.73
C GLU A 401 135.63 100.08 48.56
N ARG A 402 134.69 101.05 48.58
CA ARG A 402 134.98 102.45 48.20
C ARG A 402 135.10 103.48 49.33
N ASP A 403 134.45 103.37 50.49
CA ASP A 403 134.35 104.57 51.36
C ASP A 403 135.10 104.49 52.70
N LYS A 404 136.32 105.06 52.69
CA LYS A 404 136.73 106.12 53.62
C LYS A 404 136.51 107.49 52.94
N ALA A 405 135.28 107.98 52.88
CA ALA A 405 134.94 109.41 52.77
C ALA A 405 133.42 109.55 52.67
N GLU A 406 132.85 110.42 53.51
CA GLU A 406 131.43 110.75 53.51
C GLU A 406 131.08 111.61 52.29
N ASP A 407 130.44 111.04 51.27
CA ASP A 407 129.82 111.80 50.18
C ASP A 407 128.29 111.60 50.16
N ARG A 408 127.56 112.72 50.07
CA ARG A 408 126.09 112.80 50.06
C ARG A 408 125.49 112.08 48.85
N LYS A 409 126.23 112.06 47.73
CA LYS A 409 125.82 111.43 46.47
C LYS A 409 125.62 109.92 46.60
N SER A 410 126.49 109.24 47.36
CA SER A 410 126.41 107.80 47.61
C SER A 410 125.14 107.41 48.39
N ARG A 411 124.67 108.25 49.32
CA ARG A 411 123.41 107.99 50.07
C ARG A 411 122.16 108.17 49.21
N GLU A 412 122.14 109.13 48.30
CA GLU A 412 121.05 109.34 47.33
C GLU A 412 120.97 108.17 46.32
N GLU A 413 122.10 107.65 45.85
CA GLU A 413 122.15 106.48 44.98
C GLU A 413 121.63 105.21 45.70
N ILE A 414 121.99 104.99 46.96
CA ILE A 414 121.46 103.90 47.79
C ILE A 414 119.93 104.02 47.97
N ALA A 415 119.44 105.20 48.31
CA ALA A 415 118.01 105.43 48.49
C ALA A 415 117.22 105.16 47.20
N ASN A 416 117.77 105.54 46.04
CA ASN A 416 117.16 105.28 44.73
C ASN A 416 117.13 103.78 44.38
N VAL A 417 118.19 103.04 44.70
CA VAL A 417 118.26 101.59 44.49
C VAL A 417 117.27 100.84 45.39
N TYR A 418 117.21 101.17 46.68
CA TYR A 418 116.24 100.56 47.60
C TYR A 418 114.79 100.94 47.25
N SER A 419 114.53 102.19 46.82
CA SER A 419 113.22 102.61 46.33
C SER A 419 112.79 101.82 45.08
N SER A 420 113.72 101.60 44.15
CA SER A 420 113.48 100.81 42.94
C SER A 420 113.21 99.33 43.26
N LEU A 421 113.95 98.77 44.23
CA LEU A 421 113.72 97.39 44.71
C LEU A 421 112.38 97.26 45.46
N ALA A 422 112.03 98.24 46.29
CA ALA A 422 110.74 98.28 46.98
C ALA A 422 109.58 98.36 45.98
N LYS A 423 109.72 99.17 44.92
CA LYS A 423 108.76 99.24 43.82
C LYS A 423 108.65 97.91 43.08
N ALA A 424 109.77 97.27 42.73
CA ALA A 424 109.77 95.97 42.07
C ALA A 424 109.13 94.86 42.93
N ASN A 425 109.37 94.85 44.25
CA ASN A 425 108.73 93.92 45.18
C ASN A 425 107.22 94.19 45.31
N ALA A 426 106.80 95.46 45.32
CA ALA A 426 105.38 95.82 45.32
C ALA A 426 104.69 95.38 44.01
N ASP A 427 105.33 95.61 42.87
CA ASP A 427 104.84 95.18 41.56
C ASP A 427 104.74 93.64 41.46
N LEU A 428 105.71 92.91 42.03
CA LEU A 428 105.68 91.44 42.11
C LEU A 428 104.55 90.93 43.03
N ALA A 429 104.28 91.61 44.14
CA ALA A 429 103.18 91.28 45.04
C ALA A 429 101.81 91.54 44.38
N ILE A 430 101.68 92.63 43.61
CA ILE A 430 100.49 92.93 42.81
C ILE A 430 100.27 91.85 41.74
N ALA A 431 101.33 91.42 41.04
CA ALA A 431 101.24 90.36 40.05
C ALA A 431 100.81 89.01 40.65
N HIS A 432 101.33 88.63 41.82
CA HIS A 432 100.85 87.45 42.55
C HIS A 432 99.37 87.57 42.91
N ALA A 433 98.94 88.70 43.47
CA ALA A 433 97.53 88.92 43.83
C ALA A 433 96.59 88.88 42.60
N GLN A 434 97.04 89.39 41.45
CA GLN A 434 96.30 89.30 40.19
C GLN A 434 96.17 87.85 39.69
N ILE A 435 97.22 87.04 39.81
CA ILE A 435 97.15 85.61 39.43
C ILE A 435 96.25 84.84 40.40
N ASP A 436 96.32 85.10 41.70
CA ASP A 436 95.46 84.44 42.69
C ASP A 436 93.98 84.79 42.50
N THR A 437 93.68 86.04 42.13
CA THR A 437 92.32 86.45 41.77
C THR A 437 91.84 85.78 40.47
N LEU A 438 92.70 85.67 39.45
CA LEU A 438 92.38 84.92 38.22
C LEU A 438 92.18 83.42 38.48
N LYS A 439 93.01 82.80 39.31
CA LYS A 439 92.85 81.40 39.73
C LYS A 439 91.55 81.18 40.50
N SER A 440 91.20 82.10 41.40
CA SER A 440 89.93 82.06 42.14
C SER A 440 88.73 82.20 41.19
N ALA A 441 88.81 83.11 40.21
CA ALA A 441 87.78 83.27 39.19
C ALA A 441 87.65 82.03 38.27
N GLN A 442 88.78 81.41 37.90
CA GLN A 442 88.81 80.18 37.11
C GLN A 442 88.18 79.01 37.88
N ALA A 443 88.49 78.85 39.17
CA ALA A 443 87.91 77.82 40.02
C ALA A 443 86.38 77.99 40.16
N ALA A 444 85.90 79.23 40.34
CA ALA A 444 84.48 79.54 40.38
C ALA A 444 83.78 79.23 39.04
N ALA A 445 84.39 79.61 37.91
CA ALA A 445 83.87 79.31 36.58
C ALA A 445 83.82 77.79 36.30
N LYS A 446 84.83 77.04 36.74
CA LYS A 446 84.89 75.57 36.60
C LYS A 446 83.80 74.89 37.42
N LEU A 447 83.53 75.37 38.64
CA LEU A 447 82.43 74.88 39.46
C LEU A 447 81.05 75.14 38.80
N GLN A 448 80.88 76.32 38.18
CA GLN A 448 79.67 76.66 37.44
C GLN A 448 79.49 75.79 36.16
N ALA A 449 80.57 75.47 35.47
CA ALA A 449 80.53 74.54 34.33
C ALA A 449 80.15 73.11 34.77
N MET A 450 80.75 72.59 35.83
CA MET A 450 80.44 71.25 36.35
C MET A 450 78.98 71.13 36.83
N THR A 451 78.47 72.13 37.55
CA THR A 451 77.08 72.12 38.04
C THR A 451 76.06 72.15 36.91
N SER A 452 76.31 72.94 35.85
CA SER A 452 75.47 72.96 34.65
C SER A 452 75.54 71.65 33.86
N GLU A 453 76.70 71.01 33.76
CA GLU A 453 76.87 69.69 33.12
C GLU A 453 76.07 68.59 33.85
N GLN A 454 76.16 68.55 35.19
CA GLN A 454 75.45 67.59 36.02
C GLN A 454 73.93 67.74 35.89
N THR A 455 73.45 68.98 35.80
CA THR A 455 72.03 69.29 35.55
C THR A 455 71.59 68.82 34.16
N ILE A 456 72.40 69.05 33.12
CA ILE A 456 72.12 68.57 31.75
C ILE A 456 72.08 67.04 31.71
N TYR A 457 72.97 66.36 32.43
CA TYR A 457 72.99 64.90 32.51
C TYR A 457 71.72 64.33 33.15
N GLN A 458 71.27 64.92 34.28
CA GLN A 458 70.04 64.50 34.94
C GLN A 458 68.80 64.67 34.04
N LEU A 459 68.69 65.79 33.32
CA LEU A 459 67.59 66.02 32.38
C LEU A 459 67.63 65.05 31.18
N ARG A 460 68.81 64.63 30.71
CA ARG A 460 68.95 63.61 29.66
C ARG A 460 68.47 62.24 30.12
N GLN A 461 68.84 61.82 31.33
CA GLN A 461 68.39 60.56 31.93
C GLN A 461 66.87 60.54 32.12
N GLN A 462 66.29 61.65 32.56
CA GLN A 462 64.82 61.77 32.62
C GLN A 462 64.20 61.60 31.24
N ALA A 463 64.72 62.29 30.21
CA ALA A 463 64.18 62.19 28.84
C ALA A 463 64.26 60.77 28.24
N THR A 464 65.33 60.01 28.51
CA THR A 464 65.44 58.61 28.07
C THR A 464 64.42 57.71 28.76
N ASN A 465 64.18 57.91 30.06
CA ASN A 465 63.17 57.15 30.80
C ASN A 465 61.75 57.43 30.28
N TRP A 466 61.44 58.69 29.95
CA TRP A 466 60.17 59.06 29.32
C TRP A 466 59.97 58.39 27.95
N ASN A 467 61.01 58.34 27.11
CA ASN A 467 60.93 57.69 25.80
C ASN A 467 60.73 56.17 25.89
N GLN A 468 61.38 55.50 26.85
CA GLN A 468 61.17 54.08 27.10
C GLN A 468 59.74 53.79 27.59
N ALA A 469 59.18 54.63 28.47
CA ALA A 469 57.81 54.49 28.94
C ALA A 469 56.78 54.64 27.78
N LEU A 470 57.03 55.54 26.83
CA LEU A 470 56.17 55.73 25.65
C LEU A 470 56.20 54.54 24.68
N ALA A 471 57.36 53.89 24.50
CA ALA A 471 57.49 52.73 23.62
C ALA A 471 56.69 51.51 24.10
N VAL A 472 56.53 51.34 25.41
CA VAL A 472 55.74 50.25 26.02
C VAL A 472 54.23 50.44 25.78
N VAL A 473 53.75 51.68 25.71
CA VAL A 473 52.33 51.99 25.48
C VAL A 473 51.92 51.82 24.01
N ALA A 474 52.85 51.95 23.06
CA ALA A 474 52.58 51.89 21.63
C ALA A 474 52.45 50.47 21.03
N ALA A 475 52.77 49.41 21.80
CA ALA A 475 52.64 48.02 21.36
C ALA A 475 51.31 47.42 21.88
N PRO A 476 50.26 47.28 21.06
CA PRO A 476 49.02 46.66 21.52
C PRO A 476 49.22 45.14 21.74
N PRO A 477 48.98 44.61 22.94
CA PRO A 477 49.40 43.26 23.34
C PRO A 477 48.52 42.11 22.80
N ASN A 478 47.71 42.30 21.75
CA ASN A 478 46.63 41.34 21.49
C ASN A 478 46.17 41.16 20.03
N LEU A 479 46.90 41.68 19.03
CA LEU A 479 46.43 41.58 17.65
C LEU A 479 46.37 40.12 17.14
N ASP A 480 47.30 39.27 17.58
CA ASP A 480 47.37 37.87 17.12
C ASP A 480 46.31 36.97 17.76
N LEU A 481 45.93 37.24 19.02
CA LEU A 481 44.84 36.54 19.71
C LEU A 481 43.46 36.88 19.12
N TRP A 482 43.25 38.13 18.69
CA TRP A 482 42.04 38.52 17.98
C TRP A 482 41.94 37.88 16.59
N ARG A 483 43.04 37.76 15.84
CA ARG A 483 43.04 37.05 14.55
C ARG A 483 42.75 35.56 14.72
N ALA A 484 43.31 34.91 15.75
CA ALA A 484 43.02 33.51 16.06
C ALA A 484 41.53 33.29 16.38
N ARG A 485 40.92 34.19 17.19
CA ARG A 485 39.51 34.09 17.55
C ARG A 485 38.55 34.31 16.38
N VAL A 486 38.91 35.18 15.43
CA VAL A 486 38.12 35.38 14.20
C VAL A 486 38.16 34.12 13.32
N SER A 487 39.33 33.49 13.18
CA SER A 487 39.47 32.22 12.43
C SER A 487 38.62 31.09 13.03
N GLU A 488 38.60 30.95 14.37
CA GLU A 488 37.76 29.94 15.04
C GLU A 488 36.26 30.13 14.77
N LEU A 489 35.78 31.38 14.74
CA LEU A 489 34.38 31.70 14.46
C LEU A 489 34.01 31.44 12.99
N GLU A 490 34.94 31.66 12.06
CA GLU A 490 34.73 31.36 10.64
C GLU A 490 34.60 29.85 10.38
N ASP A 491 35.41 29.03 11.06
CA ASP A 491 35.34 27.57 11.00
C ASP A 491 34.03 27.02 11.62
N GLU A 492 33.58 27.59 12.73
CA GLU A 492 32.33 27.20 13.41
C GLU A 492 31.09 27.50 12.54
N VAL A 493 31.08 28.66 11.87
CA VAL A 493 30.01 29.04 10.92
C VAL A 493 30.03 28.14 9.67
N ALA A 494 31.21 27.79 9.17
CA ALA A 494 31.35 26.88 8.03
C ALA A 494 30.80 25.47 8.35
N LEU A 495 31.08 24.95 9.55
CA LEU A 495 30.57 23.66 10.02
C LEU A 495 29.05 23.67 10.15
N GLN A 496 28.47 24.70 10.77
CA GLN A 496 27.01 24.85 10.90
C GLN A 496 26.32 24.87 9.53
N LYS A 497 26.90 25.58 8.55
CA LYS A 497 26.38 25.65 7.18
C LYS A 497 26.46 24.29 6.48
N ALA A 498 27.53 23.53 6.69
CA ALA A 498 27.69 22.19 6.14
C ALA A 498 26.63 21.22 6.69
N VAL A 499 26.38 21.25 8.01
CA VAL A 499 25.35 20.41 8.66
C VAL A 499 23.95 20.73 8.14
N VAL A 500 23.61 22.02 8.00
CA VAL A 500 22.30 22.45 7.47
C VAL A 500 22.10 21.94 6.04
N ASN A 501 23.11 22.08 5.18
CA ASN A 501 23.03 21.58 3.79
C ASN A 501 22.87 20.06 3.74
N GLN A 502 23.55 19.32 4.62
CA GLN A 502 23.41 17.87 4.72
C GLN A 502 21.98 17.45 5.10
N ILE A 503 21.34 18.16 6.04
CA ILE A 503 19.94 17.89 6.44
C ILE A 503 18.96 18.24 5.31
N ILE A 504 19.21 19.31 4.55
CA ILE A 504 18.42 19.67 3.37
C ILE A 504 18.49 18.57 2.31
N ASP A 505 19.70 18.05 2.02
CA ASP A 505 19.90 16.96 1.06
C ASP A 505 19.17 15.68 1.48
N ILE A 506 19.13 15.38 2.77
CA ILE A 506 18.41 14.23 3.32
C ILE A 506 16.89 14.43 3.17
N ASN A 507 16.37 15.62 3.48
CA ASN A 507 14.95 15.97 3.28
C ASN A 507 14.54 15.91 1.80
N ALA A 508 15.47 16.10 0.87
CA ALA A 508 15.19 16.02 -0.57
C ALA A 508 14.98 14.58 -1.07
N ILE A 509 15.24 13.55 -0.25
CA ILE A 509 15.04 12.15 -0.60
C ILE A 509 13.54 11.84 -0.63
N ARG A 510 12.97 11.74 -1.83
CA ARG A 510 11.53 11.49 -1.99
C ARG A 510 11.11 10.03 -1.83
N ARG A 511 12.02 9.07 -2.02
CA ARG A 511 11.70 7.63 -2.03
C ARG A 511 12.77 6.80 -1.35
N CYS A 512 12.33 5.78 -0.62
CA CYS A 512 13.22 4.76 -0.08
C CYS A 512 13.90 3.97 -1.22
N ARG A 513 15.17 3.56 -1.02
CA ARG A 513 15.90 2.73 -2.00
C ARG A 513 15.39 1.28 -1.97
N ASN A 514 14.89 0.81 -0.82
CA ASN A 514 14.28 -0.51 -0.68
C ASN A 514 12.80 -0.48 -1.11
N ARG A 515 12.57 -0.52 -2.43
CA ARG A 515 11.24 -0.49 -3.05
C ARG A 515 10.41 -1.77 -2.83
N GLN A 516 11.03 -2.87 -2.40
CA GLN A 516 10.32 -4.12 -2.17
C GLN A 516 9.49 -4.08 -0.88
N GLN A 517 10.05 -3.50 0.19
CA GLN A 517 9.38 -3.34 1.49
C GLN A 517 8.64 -2.01 1.65
N CYS A 518 9.04 -0.95 0.94
CA CYS A 518 8.39 0.37 1.02
C CYS A 518 7.62 0.65 -0.28
N ARG A 519 6.32 0.32 -0.31
CA ARG A 519 5.43 0.50 -1.49
C ARG A 519 4.69 1.85 -1.54
N SER A 520 4.78 2.69 -0.50
CA SER A 520 4.05 3.96 -0.44
C SER A 520 4.81 5.13 -1.06
N HIS A 521 4.08 6.21 -1.38
CA HIS A 521 4.55 7.33 -2.21
C HIS A 521 5.44 8.35 -1.48
N ASP A 522 5.56 8.27 -0.14
CA ASP A 522 6.32 9.23 0.67
C ASP A 522 7.36 8.55 1.58
N PHE A 523 8.58 9.10 1.61
CA PHE A 523 9.70 8.61 2.40
C PHE A 523 9.67 9.18 3.82
N TYR A 524 9.25 8.36 4.80
CA TYR A 524 9.36 8.68 6.22
C TYR A 524 10.65 8.12 6.83
N TYR A 525 11.39 8.95 7.57
CA TYR A 525 12.68 8.59 8.15
C TYR A 525 12.91 9.23 9.52
N ASN A 526 13.78 8.59 10.32
CA ASN A 526 14.38 9.16 11.52
C ASN A 526 15.79 9.67 11.19
N LEU A 527 16.13 10.87 11.67
CA LEU A 527 17.47 11.41 11.52
C LEU A 527 18.38 10.85 12.64
N GLU A 528 19.51 10.28 12.27
CA GLU A 528 20.49 9.69 13.20
C GLU A 528 21.88 10.27 12.93
N ARG A 529 22.75 10.25 13.96
CA ARG A 529 24.17 10.55 13.74
C ARG A 529 24.81 9.47 12.88
N ASP A 530 25.71 9.89 12.01
CA ASP A 530 26.55 8.98 11.24
C ASP A 530 27.65 8.41 12.15
N PRO A 531 27.77 7.07 12.30
CA PRO A 531 28.85 6.46 13.06
C PRO A 531 30.25 6.72 12.46
N GLU A 532 30.32 6.99 11.15
CA GLU A 532 31.58 7.18 10.42
C GLU A 532 31.98 8.65 10.29
N ALA A 533 31.09 9.60 10.61
CA ALA A 533 31.34 11.04 10.58
C ALA A 533 30.80 11.75 11.84
N PRO A 534 31.67 12.26 12.74
CA PRO A 534 31.25 12.76 14.06
C PRO A 534 30.29 13.96 13.99
N ASN A 535 30.36 14.75 12.92
CA ASN A 535 29.49 15.89 12.65
C ASN A 535 28.43 15.61 11.56
N GLY A 536 28.34 14.37 11.08
CA GLY A 536 27.44 13.96 10.01
C GLY A 536 26.11 13.37 10.49
N TYR A 537 25.08 13.48 9.65
CA TYR A 537 23.76 12.89 9.84
C TYR A 537 23.40 11.95 8.69
N GLN A 538 22.59 10.93 9.00
CA GLN A 538 21.99 10.00 8.05
C GLN A 538 20.49 9.83 8.33
N ALA A 539 19.72 9.46 7.31
CA ALA A 539 18.30 9.12 7.44
C ALA A 539 18.11 7.61 7.51
N ARG A 540 17.39 7.14 8.54
CA ARG A 540 16.95 5.75 8.65
C ARG A 540 15.48 5.64 8.32
N CYS A 541 15.14 4.87 7.29
CA CYS A 541 13.75 4.62 6.91
C CYS A 541 12.96 3.98 8.06
N VAL A 542 11.78 4.52 8.38
CA VAL A 542 10.93 4.01 9.48
C VAL A 542 10.45 2.59 9.21
N TYR A 543 10.14 2.25 7.96
CA TYR A 543 9.52 0.97 7.60
C TYR A 543 10.52 -0.18 7.43
N CYS A 544 11.60 0.05 6.68
CA CYS A 544 12.55 -1.01 6.31
C CYS A 544 13.93 -0.87 6.97
N ARG A 545 14.13 0.16 7.81
CA ARG A 545 15.38 0.47 8.51
C ARG A 545 16.61 0.69 7.61
N THR A 546 16.40 0.80 6.29
CA THR A 546 17.47 1.10 5.33
C THR A 546 18.04 2.50 5.60
N ARG A 547 19.37 2.62 5.53
CA ARG A 547 20.08 3.89 5.74
C ARG A 547 20.23 4.65 4.43
N HIS A 548 20.15 5.97 4.54
CA HIS A 548 20.18 6.92 3.45
C HIS A 548 21.09 8.07 3.82
N TRP A 549 21.89 8.51 2.87
CA TRP A 549 22.83 9.59 3.09
C TRP A 549 22.64 10.72 2.08
N ALA A 550 23.13 11.91 2.44
CA ALA A 550 23.20 13.08 1.57
C ALA A 550 24.08 12.81 0.34
N LYS A 551 24.03 13.68 -0.68
CA LYS A 551 24.87 13.49 -1.88
C LYS A 551 26.36 13.70 -1.58
N ASN A 552 26.66 14.57 -0.62
CA ASN A 552 28.02 14.88 -0.18
C ASN A 552 28.24 14.28 1.20
N ASN A 553 28.87 13.10 1.23
CA ASN A 553 28.80 12.20 2.37
C ASN A 553 29.78 12.45 3.53
N VAL A 554 30.49 13.57 3.56
CA VAL A 554 31.53 13.75 4.57
C VAL A 554 31.57 15.18 5.10
N ILE A 555 31.09 15.35 6.33
CA ILE A 555 31.49 16.45 7.20
C ILE A 555 32.57 15.84 8.10
N LEU A 556 33.85 16.06 7.76
CA LEU A 556 35.00 15.59 8.55
C LEU A 556 35.03 16.27 9.92
#